data_AF-A0A315VFZ0-F1
#
_entry.id   AF-A0A315VFZ0-F1
#
_cell.length_a   1.000
_cell.length_b   1.000
_cell.length_c   1.000
_cell.angle_alpha   90.00
_cell.angle_beta   90.00
_cell.angle_gamma   90.00
#
_symmetry.space_group_name_H-M   'P 1'
#
loop_
_entity.id
_entity.type
_entity.pdbx_description
1 polymer ?
#
loop_
_entity_poly.entity_id
_entity_poly.type
_entity_poly.pdbx_seq_one_letter_code
_entity_poly.pdbx_strand_id
1 'polypeptide(L)'
;MLPQILDGILLPLVNQYFKNHCLYFLSTPAKVLGSGGHSSNKEKEMIASVLLTAVKLFSRTDAPAVVNCLHILSRSLDARTVMKSGPEIVKAILRQFFESAADDIEKMVENLKLGKVSSKTQVKGVSQNINYTTNALLPVLTSLFDHIAQHQFGDDVICEQRPALGECLAHLAAAMPVAFLEPALNEFNSFSVYTTKTPRERTILGLPNQVEELCTDIPELDVLMKEIHDLSESGARYTEMPHVIEITLPMLCNYLPRWWERGLENFPEQEGQLCTAVTSEQLNQLLGSIMKIVVNNLGIDEASWMKRLAGW
;
A
#
# COMPACT_ATOMS: atom_id res chain seq x y z
N MET A 1 17.67 -3.10 -31.46
CA MET A 1 16.49 -2.95 -32.33
C MET A 1 15.20 -3.27 -31.58
N LEU A 2 15.03 -4.46 -30.98
CA LEU A 2 13.87 -4.82 -30.15
C LEU A 2 13.57 -3.85 -28.97
N PRO A 3 14.57 -3.42 -28.16
CA PRO A 3 14.32 -2.47 -27.06
C PRO A 3 13.85 -1.10 -27.55
N GLN A 4 14.40 -0.61 -28.67
CA GLN A 4 14.03 0.68 -29.25
C GLN A 4 12.62 0.69 -29.84
N ILE A 5 12.13 -0.43 -30.36
CA ILE A 5 10.75 -0.57 -30.85
C ILE A 5 9.78 -0.65 -29.66
N LEU A 6 10.15 -1.37 -28.61
CA LEU A 6 9.36 -1.48 -27.39
C LEU A 6 9.18 -0.10 -26.74
N ASP A 7 10.28 0.62 -26.53
CA ASP A 7 10.27 1.91 -25.84
C ASP A 7 9.75 3.06 -26.72
N GLY A 8 10.08 3.04 -28.01
CA GLY A 8 9.79 4.16 -28.92
C GLY A 8 8.42 4.12 -29.59
N ILE A 9 7.78 2.95 -29.69
CA ILE A 9 6.53 2.78 -30.45
C ILE A 9 5.47 2.04 -29.64
N LEU A 10 5.83 0.89 -29.06
CA LEU A 10 4.85 0.03 -28.40
C LEU A 10 4.31 0.66 -27.11
N LEU A 11 5.18 1.16 -26.23
CA LEU A 11 4.76 1.79 -24.96
C LEU A 11 3.87 3.03 -25.19
N PRO A 12 4.22 4.01 -26.05
CA PRO A 12 3.34 5.14 -26.36
C PRO A 12 1.99 4.72 -26.94
N LEU A 13 1.97 3.72 -27.82
CA LEU A 13 0.73 3.22 -28.44
C LEU A 13 -0.20 2.57 -27.41
N VAL A 14 0.36 1.67 -26.58
CA VAL A 14 -0.36 1.02 -25.47
C VAL A 14 -0.91 2.07 -24.50
N ASN A 15 -0.08 3.04 -24.14
CA ASN A 15 -0.45 4.15 -23.28
C ASN A 15 -1.66 4.93 -23.84
N GLN A 16 -1.57 5.40 -25.10
CA GLN A 16 -2.64 6.17 -25.71
C GLN A 16 -3.93 5.35 -25.86
N TYR A 17 -3.81 4.06 -26.19
CA TYR A 17 -4.96 3.16 -26.29
C TYR A 17 -5.69 3.03 -24.95
N PHE A 18 -5.00 2.63 -23.88
CA PHE A 18 -5.65 2.43 -22.58
C PHE A 18 -6.16 3.73 -21.97
N LYS A 19 -5.44 4.84 -22.17
CA LYS A 19 -5.89 6.16 -21.72
C LYS A 19 -7.23 6.56 -22.34
N ASN A 20 -7.45 6.26 -23.62
CA ASN A 20 -8.68 6.61 -24.33
C ASN A 20 -9.82 5.60 -24.09
N HIS A 21 -9.48 4.35 -23.74
CA HIS A 21 -10.44 3.26 -23.60
C HIS A 21 -10.64 2.78 -22.15
N CYS A 22 -10.11 3.48 -21.14
CA CYS A 22 -10.24 3.06 -19.74
C CYS A 22 -11.70 2.83 -19.30
N LEU A 23 -12.61 3.74 -19.67
CA LEU A 23 -14.04 3.62 -19.33
C LEU A 23 -14.72 2.43 -20.01
N TYR A 24 -14.25 2.01 -21.19
CA TYR A 24 -14.74 0.81 -21.87
C TYR A 24 -14.40 -0.45 -21.07
N PHE A 25 -13.18 -0.52 -20.52
CA PHE A 25 -12.73 -1.65 -19.71
C PHE A 25 -13.34 -1.68 -18.30
N LEU A 26 -13.69 -0.52 -17.75
CA LEU A 26 -14.35 -0.43 -16.44
C LEU A 26 -15.87 -0.57 -16.52
N SER A 27 -16.44 -0.42 -17.71
CA SER A 27 -17.88 -0.60 -17.92
C SER A 27 -18.27 -2.07 -17.73
N THR A 28 -19.45 -2.27 -17.18
CA THR A 28 -20.09 -3.59 -17.04
C THR A 28 -21.46 -3.54 -17.72
N PRO A 29 -22.09 -4.70 -18.00
CA PRO A 29 -23.47 -4.72 -18.51
C PRO A 29 -24.46 -3.96 -17.62
N ALA A 30 -24.18 -3.89 -16.30
CA ALA A 30 -25.03 -3.21 -15.32
C ALA A 30 -24.70 -1.72 -15.13
N LYS A 31 -23.47 -1.29 -15.46
CA LYS A 31 -23.00 0.10 -15.26
C LYS A 31 -22.08 0.50 -16.41
N VAL A 32 -22.61 1.27 -17.35
CA VAL A 32 -21.87 1.84 -18.47
C VAL A 32 -21.34 3.21 -18.08
N LEU A 33 -20.03 3.40 -18.18
CA LEU A 33 -19.32 4.60 -17.71
C LEU A 33 -18.99 5.60 -18.83
N GLY A 34 -19.38 5.33 -20.09
CA GLY A 34 -19.12 6.19 -21.24
C GLY A 34 -20.14 6.03 -22.38
N SER A 35 -19.87 6.64 -23.53
CA SER A 35 -20.74 6.55 -24.74
C SER A 35 -20.54 5.28 -25.57
N GLY A 36 -19.55 4.45 -25.21
CA GLY A 36 -19.26 3.16 -25.84
C GLY A 36 -19.89 1.98 -25.12
N GLY A 37 -19.75 0.78 -25.70
CA GLY A 37 -20.16 -0.49 -25.07
C GLY A 37 -19.30 -0.87 -23.86
N HIS A 38 -19.39 -2.13 -23.42
CA HIS A 38 -18.55 -2.67 -22.35
C HIS A 38 -17.58 -3.72 -22.91
N SER A 39 -16.42 -3.87 -22.29
CA SER A 39 -15.50 -4.97 -22.60
C SER A 39 -16.00 -6.30 -22.04
N SER A 40 -15.54 -7.39 -22.63
CA SER A 40 -15.72 -8.76 -22.15
C SER A 40 -14.77 -9.08 -20.99
N ASN A 41 -15.12 -10.09 -20.18
CA ASN A 41 -14.25 -10.54 -19.09
C ASN A 41 -12.87 -10.97 -19.59
N LYS A 42 -12.79 -11.62 -20.76
CA LYS A 42 -11.52 -12.01 -21.38
C LYS A 42 -10.63 -10.82 -21.73
N GLU A 43 -11.21 -9.71 -22.20
CA GLU A 43 -10.44 -8.48 -22.45
C GLU A 43 -9.91 -7.87 -21.15
N LYS A 44 -10.71 -7.87 -20.09
CA LYS A 44 -10.29 -7.38 -18.76
C LYS A 44 -9.16 -8.23 -18.18
N GLU A 45 -9.21 -9.55 -18.35
CA GLU A 45 -8.15 -10.48 -17.96
C GLU A 45 -6.84 -10.25 -18.74
N MET A 46 -6.93 -9.93 -20.03
CA MET A 46 -5.75 -9.60 -20.84
C MET A 46 -5.05 -8.34 -20.32
N ILE A 47 -5.79 -7.32 -19.90
CA ILE A 47 -5.22 -6.10 -19.29
C ILE A 47 -4.50 -6.46 -18.00
N ALA A 48 -5.14 -7.22 -17.13
CA ALA A 48 -4.52 -7.66 -15.88
C ALA A 48 -3.22 -8.42 -16.14
N SER A 49 -3.23 -9.34 -17.10
CA SER A 49 -2.03 -10.11 -17.48
C SER A 49 -0.92 -9.20 -18.02
N VAL A 50 -1.25 -8.20 -18.85
CA VAL A 50 -0.28 -7.26 -19.42
C VAL A 50 0.29 -6.34 -18.34
N LEU A 51 -0.56 -5.76 -17.48
CA LEU A 51 -0.15 -4.93 -16.35
C LEU A 51 0.84 -5.71 -15.47
N LEU A 52 0.44 -6.90 -15.06
CA LEU A 52 1.18 -7.72 -14.12
C LEU A 52 2.48 -8.29 -14.71
N THR A 53 2.52 -8.54 -16.02
CA THR A 53 3.76 -8.91 -16.72
C THR A 53 4.68 -7.69 -16.88
N ALA A 54 4.13 -6.51 -17.16
CA ALA A 54 4.88 -5.28 -17.27
C ALA A 54 5.53 -4.89 -15.93
N VAL A 55 4.83 -5.11 -14.81
CA VAL A 55 5.38 -4.95 -13.45
C VAL A 55 6.61 -5.84 -13.23
N LYS A 56 6.57 -7.11 -13.65
CA LYS A 56 7.73 -8.03 -13.54
C LYS A 56 8.92 -7.60 -14.40
N LEU A 57 8.66 -7.03 -15.57
CA LEU A 57 9.69 -6.48 -16.44
C LEU A 57 10.26 -5.17 -15.86
N PHE A 58 9.43 -4.42 -15.12
CA PHE A 58 9.79 -3.14 -14.53
C PHE A 58 10.85 -3.27 -13.43
N SER A 59 10.91 -4.37 -12.67
CA SER A 59 12.02 -4.67 -11.74
C SER A 59 13.41 -4.74 -12.38
N ARG A 60 13.52 -4.55 -13.72
CA ARG A 60 14.76 -4.58 -14.49
C ARG A 60 15.08 -3.26 -15.22
N THR A 61 14.19 -2.25 -15.24
CA THR A 61 14.41 -0.99 -15.99
C THR A 61 13.73 0.24 -15.34
N ASP A 62 14.52 1.29 -15.05
CA ASP A 62 14.03 2.56 -14.45
C ASP A 62 13.43 3.55 -15.49
N ALA A 63 12.87 3.05 -16.59
CA ALA A 63 12.44 3.91 -17.69
C ALA A 63 11.13 4.66 -17.34
N PRO A 64 11.11 6.02 -17.33
CA PRO A 64 9.91 6.80 -16.99
C PRO A 64 8.69 6.48 -17.88
N ALA A 65 8.94 6.08 -19.13
CA ALA A 65 7.90 5.64 -20.06
C ALA A 65 7.16 4.39 -19.57
N VAL A 66 7.87 3.44 -18.94
CA VAL A 66 7.27 2.21 -18.40
C VAL A 66 6.43 2.52 -17.18
N VAL A 67 6.91 3.38 -16.28
CA VAL A 67 6.15 3.83 -15.10
C VAL A 67 4.82 4.48 -15.51
N ASN A 68 4.85 5.36 -16.52
CA ASN A 68 3.63 5.98 -17.04
C ASN A 68 2.67 4.95 -17.67
N CYS A 69 3.20 3.94 -18.36
CA CYS A 69 2.36 2.85 -18.89
C CYS A 69 1.73 2.02 -17.77
N LEU A 70 2.48 1.67 -16.73
CA LEU A 70 1.96 0.97 -15.56
C LEU A 70 0.88 1.78 -14.86
N HIS A 71 1.10 3.08 -14.67
CA HIS A 71 0.11 3.98 -14.09
C HIS A 71 -1.24 3.92 -14.83
N ILE A 72 -1.21 3.94 -16.16
CA ILE A 72 -2.43 3.93 -16.99
C ILE A 72 -3.08 2.56 -17.04
N LEU A 73 -2.26 1.49 -17.08
CA LEU A 73 -2.74 0.12 -17.02
C LEU A 73 -3.41 -0.17 -15.68
N SER A 74 -2.86 0.31 -14.56
CA SER A 74 -3.48 0.20 -13.23
C SER A 74 -4.86 0.85 -13.20
N ARG A 75 -5.01 2.03 -13.81
CA ARG A 75 -6.31 2.74 -13.92
C ARG A 75 -7.30 2.10 -14.90
N SER A 76 -6.85 1.14 -15.70
CA SER A 76 -7.70 0.41 -16.65
C SER A 76 -8.08 -0.98 -16.14
N LEU A 77 -7.57 -1.37 -14.96
CA LEU A 77 -7.79 -2.69 -14.37
C LEU A 77 -9.19 -2.78 -13.75
N ASP A 78 -10.01 -3.70 -14.23
CA ASP A 78 -11.24 -4.08 -13.52
C ASP A 78 -10.90 -5.14 -12.45
N ALA A 79 -10.45 -4.67 -11.29
CA ALA A 79 -9.99 -5.55 -10.21
C ALA A 79 -11.11 -6.50 -9.73
N ARG A 80 -12.37 -6.03 -9.70
CA ARG A 80 -13.52 -6.87 -9.37
C ARG A 80 -13.65 -8.08 -10.28
N THR A 81 -13.60 -7.87 -11.59
CA THR A 81 -13.73 -8.96 -12.57
C THR A 81 -12.58 -9.95 -12.43
N VAL A 82 -11.36 -9.45 -12.23
CA VAL A 82 -10.15 -10.27 -12.04
C VAL A 82 -10.26 -11.11 -10.76
N MET A 83 -10.71 -10.53 -9.65
CA MET A 83 -10.85 -11.23 -8.37
C MET A 83 -12.01 -12.25 -8.39
N LYS A 84 -13.14 -11.93 -9.02
CA LYS A 84 -14.32 -12.83 -9.03
C LYS A 84 -14.26 -13.93 -10.08
N SER A 85 -13.74 -13.62 -11.25
CA SER A 85 -13.85 -14.50 -12.42
C SER A 85 -12.55 -14.73 -13.16
N GLY A 86 -11.50 -13.97 -12.82
CA GLY A 86 -10.20 -14.11 -13.45
C GLY A 86 -9.54 -15.45 -13.10
N PRO A 87 -8.68 -15.97 -13.99
CA PRO A 87 -7.98 -17.22 -13.75
C PRO A 87 -6.97 -17.06 -12.60
N GLU A 88 -6.77 -18.15 -11.84
CA GLU A 88 -5.89 -18.16 -10.66
C GLU A 88 -4.47 -17.69 -10.95
N ILE A 89 -3.97 -17.91 -12.17
CA ILE A 89 -2.66 -17.38 -12.59
C ILE A 89 -2.60 -15.84 -12.51
N VAL A 90 -3.65 -15.14 -12.90
CA VAL A 90 -3.69 -13.67 -12.88
C VAL A 90 -3.81 -13.16 -11.45
N LYS A 91 -4.65 -13.80 -10.62
CA LYS A 91 -4.76 -13.50 -9.19
C LYS A 91 -3.43 -13.73 -8.46
N ALA A 92 -2.74 -14.83 -8.75
CA ALA A 92 -1.45 -15.16 -8.17
C ALA A 92 -0.37 -14.13 -8.54
N ILE A 93 -0.39 -13.59 -9.77
CA ILE A 93 0.58 -12.55 -10.14
C ILE A 93 0.27 -11.23 -9.40
N LEU A 94 -0.99 -10.87 -9.20
CA LEU A 94 -1.34 -9.69 -8.40
C LEU A 94 -0.89 -9.87 -6.94
N ARG A 95 -1.08 -11.07 -6.37
CA ARG A 95 -0.55 -11.42 -5.05
C ARG A 95 0.96 -11.22 -4.98
N GLN A 96 1.68 -11.82 -5.93
CA GLN A 96 3.13 -11.72 -6.02
C GLN A 96 3.61 -10.27 -6.17
N PHE A 97 2.83 -9.41 -6.83
CA PHE A 97 3.16 -7.98 -6.92
C PHE A 97 3.15 -7.32 -5.54
N PHE A 98 2.10 -7.54 -4.73
CA PHE A 98 2.04 -6.97 -3.37
C PHE A 98 3.13 -7.56 -2.45
N GLU A 99 3.38 -8.87 -2.53
CA GLU A 99 4.47 -9.52 -1.77
C GLU A 99 5.84 -8.93 -2.17
N SER A 100 6.11 -8.80 -3.47
CA SER A 100 7.37 -8.20 -3.96
C SER A 100 7.49 -6.73 -3.58
N ALA A 101 6.37 -5.99 -3.59
CA ALA A 101 6.33 -4.60 -3.19
C ALA A 101 6.67 -4.43 -1.71
N ALA A 102 6.12 -5.30 -0.85
CA ALA A 102 6.42 -5.34 0.58
C ALA A 102 7.92 -5.55 0.81
N ASP A 103 8.50 -6.60 0.20
CA ASP A 103 9.93 -6.91 0.25
C ASP A 103 10.82 -5.73 -0.21
N ASP A 104 10.44 -5.07 -1.30
CA ASP A 104 11.21 -3.97 -1.87
C ASP A 104 11.17 -2.71 -0.98
N ILE A 105 10.02 -2.45 -0.33
CA ILE A 105 9.85 -1.35 0.63
C ILE A 105 10.64 -1.64 1.91
N GLU A 106 10.57 -2.86 2.43
CA GLU A 106 11.35 -3.28 3.61
C GLU A 106 12.86 -3.08 3.37
N LYS A 107 13.38 -3.63 2.27
CA LYS A 107 14.79 -3.48 1.88
C LYS A 107 15.18 -2.02 1.70
N MET A 108 14.29 -1.19 1.15
CA MET A 108 14.55 0.25 1.04
C MET A 108 14.71 0.87 2.44
N VAL A 109 13.81 0.59 3.38
CA VAL A 109 13.85 1.12 4.74
C VAL A 109 15.11 0.65 5.48
N GLU A 110 15.49 -0.63 5.38
CA GLU A 110 16.72 -1.16 5.96
C GLU A 110 17.97 -0.46 5.40
N ASN A 111 18.01 -0.26 4.08
CA ASN A 111 19.10 0.44 3.41
C ASN A 111 19.24 1.89 3.89
N LEU A 112 18.12 2.56 4.17
CA LEU A 112 18.09 3.90 4.75
C LEU A 112 18.57 3.89 6.21
N LYS A 113 18.12 2.94 7.04
CA LYS A 113 18.55 2.80 8.45
C LYS A 113 20.05 2.59 8.59
N LEU A 114 20.66 1.78 7.70
CA LEU A 114 22.09 1.48 7.75
C LEU A 114 23.00 2.62 7.23
N GLY A 115 22.45 3.79 6.86
CA GLY A 115 23.24 4.95 6.44
C GLY A 115 24.04 4.75 5.14
N LYS A 116 23.73 3.69 4.37
CA LYS A 116 24.46 3.31 3.13
C LYS A 116 24.30 4.30 1.97
N VAL A 117 23.63 5.42 2.21
CA VAL A 117 23.40 6.49 1.24
C VAL A 117 24.51 7.56 1.30
N SER A 118 25.27 7.68 2.41
CA SER A 118 26.09 8.88 2.68
C SER A 118 27.60 8.67 2.90
N SER A 119 28.21 7.56 2.46
CA SER A 119 29.68 7.43 2.43
C SER A 119 30.21 7.39 1.00
N LYS A 120 31.44 7.89 0.77
CA LYS A 120 32.15 8.03 -0.52
C LYS A 120 32.30 6.72 -1.35
N THR A 121 31.66 5.64 -0.91
CA THR A 121 31.57 4.33 -1.52
C THR A 121 30.09 4.01 -1.78
N GLN A 122 29.48 4.71 -2.73
CA GLN A 122 28.14 4.35 -3.21
C GLN A 122 28.17 2.92 -3.76
N VAL A 123 27.57 1.97 -3.05
CA VAL A 123 27.25 0.67 -3.62
C VAL A 123 26.13 0.92 -4.61
N LYS A 124 26.43 0.85 -5.92
CA LYS A 124 25.51 1.20 -7.02
C LYS A 124 24.10 0.59 -6.86
N GLY A 125 23.98 -0.60 -6.27
CA GLY A 125 22.70 -1.26 -6.04
C GLY A 125 21.78 -0.60 -4.99
N VAL A 126 22.32 0.08 -3.98
CA VAL A 126 21.51 0.71 -2.90
C VAL A 126 20.77 1.95 -3.42
N SER A 127 21.47 2.79 -4.19
CA SER A 127 20.87 3.98 -4.82
C SER A 127 19.81 3.60 -5.86
N GLN A 128 20.04 2.51 -6.60
CA GLN A 128 19.05 1.99 -7.56
C GLN A 128 17.78 1.50 -6.87
N ASN A 129 17.89 0.76 -5.75
CA ASN A 129 16.71 0.31 -4.99
C ASN A 129 15.87 1.50 -4.49
N ILE A 130 16.49 2.51 -3.89
CA ILE A 130 15.77 3.71 -3.41
C ILE A 130 15.10 4.43 -4.59
N ASN A 131 15.80 4.61 -5.71
CA ASN A 131 15.26 5.30 -6.88
C ASN A 131 14.09 4.53 -7.51
N TYR A 132 14.18 3.21 -7.59
CA TYR A 132 13.12 2.33 -8.07
C TYR A 132 11.88 2.43 -7.16
N THR A 133 12.06 2.29 -5.86
CA THR A 133 10.94 2.29 -4.91
C THR A 133 10.24 3.65 -4.89
N THR A 134 11.00 4.74 -4.87
CA THR A 134 10.45 6.11 -4.78
C THR A 134 9.86 6.62 -6.10
N ASN A 135 10.53 6.41 -7.24
CA ASN A 135 10.10 7.01 -8.51
C ASN A 135 9.16 6.13 -9.32
N ALA A 136 8.91 4.89 -8.89
CA ALA A 136 8.08 3.99 -9.66
C ALA A 136 7.19 3.06 -8.85
N LEU A 137 7.73 2.29 -7.89
CA LEU A 137 6.90 1.35 -7.12
C LEU A 137 5.80 2.09 -6.36
N LEU A 138 6.17 3.13 -5.59
CA LEU A 138 5.22 3.95 -4.85
C LEU A 138 4.19 4.63 -5.76
N PRO A 139 4.55 5.34 -6.85
CA PRO A 139 3.57 5.88 -7.81
C PRO A 139 2.60 4.84 -8.41
N VAL A 140 3.08 3.63 -8.71
CA VAL A 140 2.23 2.56 -9.26
C VAL A 140 1.27 2.02 -8.19
N LEU A 141 1.75 1.81 -6.96
CA LEU A 141 0.92 1.42 -5.81
C LEU A 141 -0.13 2.48 -5.50
N THR A 142 0.25 3.76 -5.44
CA THR A 142 -0.68 4.87 -5.22
C THR A 142 -1.77 4.90 -6.28
N SER A 143 -1.40 4.77 -7.57
CA SER A 143 -2.38 4.70 -8.67
C SER A 143 -3.33 3.51 -8.54
N LEU A 144 -2.80 2.34 -8.16
CA LEU A 144 -3.58 1.14 -8.00
C LEU A 144 -4.58 1.26 -6.84
N PHE A 145 -4.14 1.75 -5.68
CA PHE A 145 -5.00 1.93 -4.52
C PHE A 145 -6.05 3.03 -4.72
N ASP A 146 -5.66 4.16 -5.31
CA ASP A 146 -6.59 5.23 -5.69
C ASP A 146 -7.67 4.70 -6.65
N HIS A 147 -7.27 3.92 -7.65
CA HIS A 147 -8.20 3.27 -8.58
C HIS A 147 -9.14 2.28 -7.89
N ILE A 148 -8.62 1.43 -7.00
CA ILE A 148 -9.42 0.47 -6.23
C ILE A 148 -10.45 1.20 -5.34
N ALA A 149 -10.05 2.30 -4.69
CA ALA A 149 -10.90 3.12 -3.84
C ALA A 149 -12.00 3.83 -4.66
N GLN A 150 -11.62 4.55 -5.72
CA GLN A 150 -12.54 5.28 -6.60
C GLN A 150 -13.65 4.40 -7.18
N HIS A 151 -13.35 3.13 -7.47
CA HIS A 151 -14.29 2.19 -8.06
C HIS A 151 -14.92 1.21 -7.06
N GLN A 152 -14.61 1.32 -5.76
CA GLN A 152 -15.13 0.44 -4.71
C GLN A 152 -14.85 -1.05 -5.00
N PHE A 153 -13.62 -1.33 -5.44
CA PHE A 153 -13.13 -2.70 -5.64
C PHE A 153 -12.46 -3.26 -4.38
N GLY A 154 -12.40 -2.47 -3.30
CA GLY A 154 -11.72 -2.82 -2.04
C GLY A 154 -12.10 -4.19 -1.50
N ASP A 155 -13.40 -4.45 -1.32
CA ASP A 155 -13.88 -5.73 -0.76
C ASP A 155 -13.44 -6.94 -1.60
N ASP A 156 -13.49 -6.81 -2.92
CA ASP A 156 -13.15 -7.90 -3.85
C ASP A 156 -11.64 -8.21 -3.81
N VAL A 157 -10.81 -7.17 -3.75
CA VAL A 157 -9.34 -7.30 -3.67
C VAL A 157 -8.91 -7.78 -2.29
N ILE A 158 -9.47 -7.18 -1.22
CA ILE A 158 -9.22 -7.59 0.15
C ILE A 158 -9.54 -9.06 0.27
N CYS A 159 -10.76 -9.51 -0.04
CA CYS A 159 -11.18 -10.91 0.14
C CYS A 159 -10.19 -11.95 -0.44
N GLU A 160 -9.64 -11.70 -1.63
CA GLU A 160 -8.76 -12.65 -2.34
C GLU A 160 -7.26 -12.45 -2.04
N GLN A 161 -6.85 -11.26 -1.61
CA GLN A 161 -5.44 -10.86 -1.48
C GLN A 161 -5.05 -10.35 -0.08
N ARG A 162 -5.91 -10.53 0.94
CA ARG A 162 -5.69 -9.98 2.30
C ARG A 162 -4.25 -10.12 2.80
N PRO A 163 -3.62 -11.32 2.76
CA PRO A 163 -2.30 -11.47 3.33
C PRO A 163 -1.23 -10.58 2.69
N ALA A 164 -1.16 -10.59 1.37
CA ALA A 164 -0.17 -9.86 0.62
C ALA A 164 -0.42 -8.35 0.71
N LEU A 165 -1.69 -7.95 0.72
CA LEU A 165 -2.07 -6.56 0.93
C LEU A 165 -1.70 -6.07 2.33
N GLY A 166 -2.00 -6.85 3.37
CA GLY A 166 -1.67 -6.48 4.75
C GLY A 166 -0.18 -6.40 4.99
N GLU A 167 0.60 -7.33 4.44
CA GLU A 167 2.06 -7.27 4.49
C GLU A 167 2.62 -6.04 3.75
N CYS A 168 2.09 -5.72 2.57
CA CYS A 168 2.47 -4.50 1.84
C CYS A 168 2.11 -3.23 2.62
N LEU A 169 0.92 -3.17 3.22
CA LEU A 169 0.47 -2.02 4.02
C LEU A 169 1.29 -1.87 5.31
N ALA A 170 1.71 -2.97 5.92
CA ALA A 170 2.55 -2.95 7.11
C ALA A 170 3.93 -2.35 6.85
N HIS A 171 4.59 -2.78 5.78
CA HIS A 171 5.88 -2.21 5.38
C HIS A 171 5.74 -0.74 4.94
N LEU A 172 4.64 -0.38 4.27
CA LEU A 172 4.32 1.02 3.99
C LEU A 172 4.17 1.82 5.28
N ALA A 173 3.43 1.31 6.27
CA ALA A 173 3.21 1.98 7.54
C ALA A 173 4.53 2.23 8.31
N ALA A 174 5.47 1.27 8.26
CA ALA A 174 6.81 1.43 8.83
C ALA A 174 7.69 2.42 8.06
N ALA A 175 7.46 2.55 6.75
CA ALA A 175 8.25 3.39 5.84
C ALA A 175 7.82 4.86 5.83
N MET A 176 6.57 5.18 6.17
CA MET A 176 6.03 6.54 6.04
C MET A 176 6.78 7.55 6.93
N PRO A 177 7.14 8.74 6.39
CA PRO A 177 7.75 9.81 7.18
C PRO A 177 6.73 10.61 8.00
N VAL A 178 5.43 10.30 7.88
CA VAL A 178 4.32 11.00 8.54
C VAL A 178 3.47 10.01 9.35
N ALA A 179 3.12 10.40 10.57
CA ALA A 179 2.27 9.65 11.49
C ALA A 179 0.79 9.75 11.04
N PHE A 180 0.46 9.05 9.95
CA PHE A 180 -0.82 9.22 9.25
C PHE A 180 -2.04 8.72 10.03
N LEU A 181 -1.86 7.94 11.11
CA LEU A 181 -2.95 7.53 12.02
C LEU A 181 -3.21 8.57 13.12
N GLU A 182 -2.41 9.63 13.18
CA GLU A 182 -2.48 10.71 14.18
C GLU A 182 -2.47 12.08 13.47
N PRO A 183 -3.42 12.36 12.54
CA PRO A 183 -3.39 13.56 11.70
C PRO A 183 -3.38 14.86 12.51
N ALA A 184 -3.99 14.87 13.70
CA ALA A 184 -4.00 16.01 14.61
C ALA A 184 -2.59 16.46 15.07
N LEU A 185 -1.60 15.56 15.06
CA LEU A 185 -0.22 15.86 15.44
C LEU A 185 0.68 16.17 14.24
N ASN A 186 0.13 16.22 13.04
CA ASN A 186 0.89 16.46 11.80
C ASN A 186 1.52 17.86 11.76
N GLU A 187 1.01 18.85 12.50
CA GLU A 187 1.63 20.18 12.60
C GLU A 187 3.06 20.12 13.16
N PHE A 188 3.35 19.12 13.99
CA PHE A 188 4.67 18.87 14.56
C PHE A 188 5.56 18.01 13.67
N ASN A 189 5.03 17.51 12.55
CA ASN A 189 5.80 16.69 11.62
C ASN A 189 6.59 17.57 10.64
N SER A 190 7.91 17.59 10.81
CA SER A 190 8.84 18.38 9.98
C SER A 190 8.98 17.87 8.53
N PHE A 191 8.54 16.65 8.24
CA PHE A 191 8.56 16.06 6.89
C PHE A 191 7.23 16.24 6.15
N SER A 192 6.19 16.75 6.82
CA SER A 192 4.88 16.95 6.22
C SER A 192 4.90 18.06 5.18
N VAL A 193 4.13 17.90 4.11
CA VAL A 193 3.90 18.95 3.11
C VAL A 193 3.20 20.17 3.74
N TYR A 194 2.44 19.98 4.82
CA TYR A 194 1.77 21.07 5.54
C TYR A 194 2.76 21.96 6.30
N THR A 195 3.89 21.41 6.71
CA THR A 195 4.96 22.10 7.44
C THR A 195 6.06 22.61 6.50
N THR A 196 6.31 21.90 5.40
CA THR A 196 7.40 22.21 4.46
C THR A 196 6.98 23.09 3.27
N LYS A 197 5.69 23.14 2.92
CA LYS A 197 5.18 23.90 1.76
C LYS A 197 4.31 25.07 2.17
N THR A 198 4.47 26.17 1.43
CA THR A 198 3.61 27.36 1.60
C THR A 198 2.17 27.07 1.20
N PRO A 199 1.17 27.81 1.72
CA PRO A 199 -0.23 27.64 1.30
C PRO A 199 -0.42 27.73 -0.21
N ARG A 200 0.34 28.60 -0.89
CA ARG A 200 0.30 28.75 -2.35
C ARG A 200 0.76 27.49 -3.09
N GLU A 201 1.87 26.89 -2.66
CA GLU A 201 2.35 25.63 -3.24
C GLU A 201 1.36 24.49 -3.00
N ARG A 202 0.73 24.44 -1.83
CA ARG A 202 -0.30 23.44 -1.52
C ARG A 202 -1.52 23.59 -2.43
N THR A 203 -1.97 24.81 -2.69
CA THR A 203 -3.05 25.05 -3.67
C THR A 203 -2.68 24.61 -5.08
N ILE A 204 -1.43 24.82 -5.52
CA ILE A 204 -0.94 24.37 -6.83
C ILE A 204 -0.95 22.83 -6.93
N LEU A 205 -0.68 22.13 -5.83
CA LEU A 205 -0.72 20.67 -5.74
C LEU A 205 -2.14 20.12 -5.55
N GLY A 206 -3.16 20.98 -5.42
CA GLY A 206 -4.54 20.55 -5.17
C GLY A 206 -4.79 20.02 -3.76
N LEU A 207 -3.92 20.36 -2.79
CA LEU A 207 -4.06 19.93 -1.39
C LEU A 207 -5.02 20.85 -0.62
N PRO A 208 -5.86 20.31 0.28
CA PRO A 208 -6.72 21.11 1.15
C PRO A 208 -5.91 21.87 2.21
N ASN A 209 -6.61 22.76 2.93
CA ASN A 209 -5.96 23.64 3.91
C ASN A 209 -5.51 22.88 5.16
N GLN A 210 -6.33 21.92 5.59
CA GLN A 210 -6.10 21.04 6.74
C GLN A 210 -5.73 19.62 6.26
N VAL A 211 -4.96 18.89 7.08
CA VAL A 211 -4.53 17.53 6.73
C VAL A 211 -5.65 16.52 6.98
N GLU A 212 -6.50 16.81 7.95
CA GLU A 212 -7.66 16.03 8.35
C GLU A 212 -8.64 15.85 7.19
N GLU A 213 -8.73 16.85 6.30
CA GLU A 213 -9.53 16.79 5.07
C GLU A 213 -9.00 15.76 4.04
N LEU A 214 -7.72 15.36 4.11
CA LEU A 214 -7.15 14.27 3.31
C LEU A 214 -7.33 12.91 3.96
N CYS A 215 -7.51 12.88 5.28
CA CYS A 215 -7.51 11.65 6.08
C CYS A 215 -8.92 11.18 6.41
N THR A 216 -9.97 11.68 5.74
CA THR A 216 -11.37 11.34 6.08
C THR A 216 -11.68 9.85 5.98
N ASP A 217 -10.99 9.12 5.10
CA ASP A 217 -11.16 7.68 4.91
C ASP A 217 -10.10 6.84 5.67
N ILE A 218 -9.16 7.48 6.35
CA ILE A 218 -8.11 6.81 7.13
C ILE A 218 -8.56 6.70 8.58
N PRO A 219 -8.66 5.49 9.15
CA PRO A 219 -9.05 5.33 10.54
C PRO A 219 -7.97 5.87 11.49
N GLU A 220 -8.40 6.48 12.59
CA GLU A 220 -7.51 6.93 13.66
C GLU A 220 -6.91 5.74 14.41
N LEU A 221 -5.72 5.95 15.01
CA LEU A 221 -5.00 4.90 15.74
C LEU A 221 -5.85 4.22 16.82
N ASP A 222 -6.60 5.00 17.59
CA ASP A 222 -7.44 4.48 18.69
C ASP A 222 -8.57 3.57 18.19
N VAL A 223 -9.11 3.84 16.99
CA VAL A 223 -10.15 3.01 16.37
C VAL A 223 -9.58 1.64 16.00
N LEU A 224 -8.39 1.62 15.38
CA LEU A 224 -7.71 0.38 14.99
C LEU A 224 -7.26 -0.44 16.21
N MET A 225 -6.72 0.23 17.24
CA MET A 225 -6.34 -0.41 18.50
C MET A 225 -7.56 -1.06 19.18
N LYS A 226 -8.68 -0.34 19.20
CA LYS A 226 -9.94 -0.85 19.75
C LYS A 226 -10.46 -2.05 18.96
N GLU A 227 -10.41 -2.01 17.64
CA GLU A 227 -10.86 -3.12 16.78
C GLU A 227 -10.12 -4.44 17.10
N ILE A 228 -8.79 -4.37 17.26
CA ILE A 228 -7.98 -5.53 17.65
C ILE A 228 -8.29 -5.97 19.08
N HIS A 229 -8.46 -5.02 20.00
CA HIS A 229 -8.80 -5.31 21.38
C HIS A 229 -10.15 -6.04 21.48
N ASP A 230 -11.19 -5.49 20.85
CA ASP A 230 -12.54 -6.06 20.82
C ASP A 230 -12.53 -7.47 20.21
N LEU A 231 -11.75 -7.69 19.13
CA LEU A 231 -11.52 -9.02 18.58
C LEU A 231 -10.92 -9.97 19.61
N SER A 232 -9.87 -9.54 20.31
CA SER A 232 -9.16 -10.36 21.30
C SER A 232 -10.02 -10.74 22.51
N GLU A 233 -10.89 -9.84 22.98
CA GLU A 233 -11.80 -10.07 24.11
C GLU A 233 -13.04 -10.89 23.72
N SER A 234 -13.53 -10.73 22.50
CA SER A 234 -14.73 -11.45 22.03
C SER A 234 -14.55 -12.97 21.96
N GLY A 235 -13.31 -13.46 21.92
CA GLY A 235 -13.02 -14.87 21.67
C GLY A 235 -13.33 -15.31 20.25
N ALA A 236 -13.58 -14.37 19.34
CA ALA A 236 -13.92 -14.67 17.96
C ALA A 236 -12.80 -15.44 17.26
N ARG A 237 -13.22 -16.36 16.40
CA ARG A 237 -12.31 -17.14 15.57
C ARG A 237 -11.82 -16.30 14.41
N TYR A 238 -10.63 -16.62 13.92
CA TYR A 238 -10.00 -16.00 12.76
C TYR A 238 -10.94 -15.85 11.55
N THR A 239 -11.78 -16.86 11.31
CA THR A 239 -12.73 -16.88 10.18
C THR A 239 -13.80 -15.79 10.23
N GLU A 240 -14.05 -15.19 11.41
CA GLU A 240 -15.10 -14.19 11.61
C GLU A 240 -14.63 -12.79 11.20
N MET A 241 -13.36 -12.45 11.48
CA MET A 241 -12.78 -11.14 11.14
C MET A 241 -11.35 -11.28 10.58
N PRO A 242 -11.17 -11.95 9.42
CA PRO A 242 -9.85 -12.23 8.88
C PRO A 242 -9.10 -10.97 8.43
N HIS A 243 -9.80 -9.90 8.06
CA HIS A 243 -9.17 -8.62 7.68
C HIS A 243 -8.46 -7.93 8.86
N VAL A 244 -9.00 -8.05 10.08
CA VAL A 244 -8.36 -7.47 11.28
C VAL A 244 -7.02 -8.15 11.54
N ILE A 245 -6.97 -9.48 11.42
CA ILE A 245 -5.75 -10.26 11.68
C ILE A 245 -4.75 -10.16 10.53
N GLU A 246 -5.21 -10.16 9.29
CA GLU A 246 -4.32 -10.20 8.12
C GLU A 246 -3.93 -8.81 7.59
N ILE A 247 -4.61 -7.73 7.99
CA ILE A 247 -4.35 -6.36 7.50
C ILE A 247 -4.11 -5.38 8.65
N THR A 248 -5.09 -5.21 9.55
CA THR A 248 -4.99 -4.21 10.62
C THR A 248 -3.84 -4.54 11.58
N LEU A 249 -3.77 -5.80 12.01
CA LEU A 249 -2.76 -6.27 12.95
C LEU A 249 -1.32 -6.11 12.44
N PRO A 250 -0.92 -6.62 11.25
CA PRO A 250 0.44 -6.41 10.74
C PRO A 250 0.80 -4.94 10.58
N MET A 251 -0.16 -4.12 10.14
CA MET A 251 0.01 -2.69 10.03
C MET A 251 0.35 -2.05 11.38
N LEU A 252 -0.41 -2.35 12.44
CA LEU A 252 -0.12 -1.81 13.78
C LEU A 252 1.18 -2.36 14.37
N CYS A 253 1.51 -3.64 14.14
CA CYS A 253 2.79 -4.22 14.57
C CYS A 253 3.99 -3.46 13.98
N ASN A 254 3.86 -2.91 12.76
CA ASN A 254 4.91 -2.14 12.12
C ASN A 254 4.83 -0.63 12.41
N TYR A 255 3.62 -0.10 12.59
CA TYR A 255 3.40 1.33 12.87
C TYR A 255 3.82 1.69 14.31
N LEU A 256 3.36 0.96 15.31
CA LEU A 256 3.55 1.35 16.71
C LEU A 256 5.03 1.42 17.12
N PRO A 257 5.89 0.42 16.87
CA PRO A 257 7.29 0.50 17.28
C PRO A 257 8.01 1.67 16.61
N ARG A 258 7.67 1.92 15.34
CA ARG A 258 8.27 3.00 14.52
C ARG A 258 7.99 4.39 15.09
N TRP A 259 6.77 4.62 15.56
CA TRP A 259 6.37 5.90 16.11
C TRP A 259 6.66 6.01 17.59
N TRP A 260 6.65 4.91 18.34
CA TRP A 260 7.17 4.86 19.70
C TRP A 260 8.62 5.33 19.79
N GLU A 261 9.50 4.88 18.88
CA GLU A 261 10.90 5.34 18.77
C GLU A 261 11.04 6.87 18.64
N ARG A 262 9.98 7.55 18.19
CA ARG A 262 9.89 9.01 17.97
C ARG A 262 8.96 9.70 18.97
N GLY A 263 8.39 8.96 19.90
CA GLY A 263 7.42 9.43 20.87
C GLY A 263 8.07 10.02 22.13
N LEU A 264 7.20 10.48 23.03
CA LEU A 264 7.58 11.25 24.22
C LEU A 264 8.52 10.48 25.16
N GLU A 265 8.35 9.16 25.28
CA GLU A 265 9.19 8.33 26.15
C GLU A 265 10.67 8.33 25.73
N ASN A 266 10.95 8.55 24.44
CA ASN A 266 12.30 8.61 23.89
C ASN A 266 12.84 10.04 23.80
N PHE A 267 11.96 11.05 23.77
CA PHE A 267 12.30 12.48 23.68
C PHE A 267 11.47 13.32 24.67
N PRO A 268 11.64 13.13 25.99
CA PRO A 268 10.82 13.79 27.00
C PRO A 268 10.95 15.31 27.01
N GLU A 269 12.08 15.83 26.52
CA GLU A 269 12.33 17.27 26.40
C GLU A 269 11.50 17.96 25.29
N GLN A 270 10.85 17.21 24.41
CA GLN A 270 10.05 17.71 23.29
C GLN A 270 8.54 17.61 23.54
N GLU A 271 8.12 17.57 24.81
CA GLU A 271 6.71 17.50 25.19
C GLU A 271 5.87 18.59 24.51
N GLY A 272 4.77 18.17 23.86
CA GLY A 272 3.90 19.06 23.07
C GLY A 272 4.48 19.53 21.73
N GLN A 273 5.62 18.98 21.29
CA GLN A 273 6.26 19.29 20.01
C GLN A 273 6.53 18.04 19.15
N LEU A 274 6.01 16.88 19.57
CA LEU A 274 6.20 15.61 18.89
C LEU A 274 5.03 15.31 17.95
N CYS A 275 5.36 14.66 16.85
CA CYS A 275 4.39 14.29 15.82
C CYS A 275 3.65 12.97 16.08
N THR A 276 3.76 12.43 17.30
CA THR A 276 3.10 11.18 17.72
C THR A 276 2.95 11.15 19.24
N ALA A 277 1.84 10.56 19.70
CA ALA A 277 1.51 10.28 21.08
C ALA A 277 1.62 8.78 21.41
N VAL A 278 2.22 7.96 20.52
CA VAL A 278 2.44 6.55 20.77
C VAL A 278 3.36 6.34 21.97
N THR A 279 2.95 5.48 22.90
CA THR A 279 3.68 5.12 24.12
C THR A 279 3.89 3.60 24.21
N SER A 280 4.67 3.18 25.20
CA SER A 280 4.84 1.76 25.53
C SER A 280 3.52 1.09 25.96
N GLU A 281 2.53 1.86 26.41
CA GLU A 281 1.22 1.33 26.79
C GLU A 281 0.50 0.71 25.59
N GLN A 282 0.40 1.41 24.46
CA GLN A 282 -0.25 0.88 23.26
C GLN A 282 0.49 -0.36 22.72
N LEU A 283 1.83 -0.38 22.77
CA LEU A 283 2.62 -1.55 22.39
C LEU A 283 2.30 -2.78 23.25
N ASN A 284 2.23 -2.59 24.57
CA ASN A 284 1.91 -3.66 25.51
C ASN A 284 0.46 -4.15 25.37
N GLN A 285 -0.49 -3.24 25.13
CA GLN A 285 -1.89 -3.57 24.85
C GLN A 285 -2.02 -4.41 23.56
N LEU A 286 -1.30 -4.02 22.50
CA LEU A 286 -1.29 -4.77 21.24
C LEU A 286 -0.71 -6.18 21.45
N LEU A 287 0.43 -6.29 22.14
CA LEU A 287 1.05 -7.58 22.45
C LEU A 287 0.11 -8.48 23.25
N GLY A 288 -0.56 -7.94 24.28
CA GLY A 288 -1.55 -8.68 25.06
C GLY A 288 -2.71 -9.18 24.19
N SER A 289 -3.21 -8.34 23.29
CA SER A 289 -4.28 -8.70 22.35
C SER A 289 -3.83 -9.79 21.37
N ILE A 290 -2.60 -9.72 20.85
CA ILE A 290 -2.00 -10.76 19.99
C ILE A 290 -1.95 -12.10 20.73
N MET A 291 -1.43 -12.11 21.96
CA MET A 291 -1.34 -13.35 22.74
C MET A 291 -2.71 -13.99 22.97
N LYS A 292 -3.74 -13.18 23.27
CA LYS A 292 -5.12 -13.66 23.39
C LYS A 292 -5.66 -14.23 22.07
N ILE A 293 -5.47 -13.51 20.96
CA ILE A 293 -5.90 -13.95 19.63
C ILE A 293 -5.25 -15.29 19.24
N VAL A 294 -3.96 -15.45 19.50
CA VAL A 294 -3.24 -16.72 19.27
C VAL A 294 -3.85 -17.84 20.11
N VAL A 295 -4.05 -17.62 21.41
CA VAL A 295 -4.66 -18.61 22.31
C VAL A 295 -6.06 -19.01 21.85
N ASN A 296 -6.90 -18.05 21.45
CA ASN A 296 -8.28 -18.28 21.00
C ASN A 296 -8.35 -19.12 19.71
N ASN A 297 -7.27 -19.15 18.93
CA ASN A 297 -7.21 -19.82 17.63
C ASN A 297 -6.30 -21.06 17.62
N LEU A 298 -5.81 -21.52 18.79
CA LEU A 298 -5.03 -22.75 18.90
C LEU A 298 -5.86 -23.96 18.43
N GLY A 299 -5.22 -24.85 17.66
CA GLY A 299 -5.86 -26.06 17.14
C GLY A 299 -6.61 -25.89 15.81
N ILE A 300 -6.52 -24.72 15.17
CA ILE A 300 -7.00 -24.51 13.81
C ILE A 300 -5.92 -24.91 12.80
N ASP A 301 -6.16 -25.96 12.01
CA ASP A 301 -5.20 -26.52 11.04
C ASP A 301 -4.85 -25.55 9.89
N GLU A 302 -5.71 -24.58 9.57
CA GLU A 302 -5.55 -23.62 8.46
C GLU A 302 -5.08 -22.22 8.89
N ALA A 303 -4.24 -22.11 9.92
CA ALA A 303 -3.79 -20.81 10.43
C ALA A 303 -2.42 -20.38 9.87
N SER A 304 -2.33 -20.18 8.56
CA SER A 304 -1.09 -19.68 7.92
C SER A 304 -0.65 -18.31 8.43
N TRP A 305 -1.59 -17.46 8.87
CA TRP A 305 -1.34 -16.16 9.48
C TRP A 305 -0.52 -16.24 10.76
N MET A 306 -0.69 -17.29 11.59
CA MET A 306 0.07 -17.44 12.84
C MET A 306 1.58 -17.58 12.59
N LYS A 307 1.97 -18.17 11.45
CA LYS A 307 3.39 -18.26 11.07
C LYS A 307 3.97 -16.90 10.70
N ARG A 308 3.14 -15.98 10.17
CA ARG A 308 3.56 -14.63 9.78
C ARG A 308 3.73 -13.71 10.97
N LEU A 309 2.97 -13.90 12.06
CA LEU A 309 3.14 -13.13 13.29
C LEU A 309 4.58 -13.16 13.84
N ALA A 310 5.30 -14.26 13.67
CA ALA A 310 6.69 -14.37 14.13
C ALA A 310 7.68 -13.54 13.29
N GLY A 311 7.26 -13.07 12.11
CA GLY A 311 8.02 -12.17 11.25
C GLY A 311 7.62 -10.70 11.40
N TRP A 312 6.64 -10.37 12.24
CA TRP A 312 6.19 -9.00 12.50
C TRP A 312 6.64 -8.50 13.88
#